data_AF-A0AAD4AEY9-F1
#
_entry.id   AF-A0AAD4AEY9-F1
#
_cell.length_a   1.000
_cell.length_b   1.000
_cell.length_c   1.000
_cell.angle_alpha   90.00
_cell.angle_beta   90.00
_cell.angle_gamma   90.00
#
_symmetry.space_group_name_H-M   'P 1'
#
loop_
_entity.id
_entity.type
_entity.pdbx_description
1 polymer ?
#
loop_
_entity_poly.entity_id
_entity_poly.type
_entity_poly.pdbx_seq_one_letter_code
_entity_poly.pdbx_strand_id
1 'polypeptide(L)'
;MKIHQPVTPLLTQPPLPSQTQSPPTAKNDSTENSPVEAESSKKEAGSYQLSASDKKRLNNDGEEEKVESKKDSLPQHIQKMIEQIERIKEQIEEEETRLLELKARTDIDKQVKQDMELQQASYIGQLHTNLMSMVENVREAMKEAGITDPGVLISALA
;
A
#
# COMPACT_ATOMS: atom_id res chain seq x y z
N MET A 1 50.79 37.16 -13.74
CA MET A 1 49.94 36.41 -14.70
C MET A 1 48.60 36.18 -14.04
N LYS A 2 47.53 36.77 -14.59
CA LYS A 2 46.16 36.69 -14.06
C LYS A 2 45.44 35.57 -14.79
N ILE A 3 44.89 34.59 -14.05
CA ILE A 3 44.04 33.53 -14.61
C ILE A 3 42.60 33.79 -14.16
N HIS A 4 41.74 34.00 -15.16
CA HIS A 4 40.33 34.33 -15.07
C HIS A 4 39.48 33.14 -14.62
N GLN A 5 38.45 33.42 -13.83
CA GLN A 5 37.35 32.49 -13.59
C GLN A 5 36.38 32.48 -14.77
N PRO A 6 35.74 31.35 -15.11
CA PRO A 6 34.63 31.34 -16.06
C PRO A 6 33.33 31.76 -15.37
N VAL A 7 32.74 32.85 -15.86
CA VAL A 7 31.40 33.34 -15.49
C VAL A 7 30.36 32.55 -16.27
N THR A 8 29.44 31.85 -15.59
CA THR A 8 28.29 31.18 -16.20
C THR A 8 27.20 32.22 -16.52
N PRO A 9 26.62 32.26 -17.74
CA PRO A 9 25.51 33.16 -18.03
C PRO A 9 24.18 32.63 -17.46
N LEU A 10 23.47 33.54 -16.79
CA LEU A 10 22.09 33.43 -16.31
C LEU A 10 21.13 33.24 -17.50
N LEU A 11 20.44 32.10 -17.57
CA LEU A 11 19.40 31.85 -18.56
C LEU A 11 18.03 32.32 -18.02
N THR A 12 17.57 33.45 -18.56
CA THR A 12 16.25 34.05 -18.37
C THR A 12 15.15 33.22 -19.06
N GLN A 13 14.02 32.99 -18.39
CA GLN A 13 12.74 32.54 -18.98
C GLN A 13 11.53 33.23 -18.29
N PRO A 14 10.33 33.25 -18.90
CA PRO A 14 9.52 34.46 -19.13
C PRO A 14 8.41 34.71 -18.09
N PRO A 15 7.66 35.85 -18.19
CA PRO A 15 6.83 36.38 -17.10
C PRO A 15 5.44 35.74 -16.94
N LEU A 16 4.92 35.88 -15.71
CA LEU A 16 3.53 35.66 -15.27
C LEU A 16 2.50 36.44 -16.13
N PRO A 17 1.29 35.89 -16.37
CA PRO A 17 0.12 36.71 -16.69
C PRO A 17 -0.47 37.34 -15.42
N SER A 18 -0.62 38.67 -15.42
CA SER A 18 -1.35 39.43 -14.40
C SER A 18 -2.79 39.71 -14.83
N GLN A 19 -3.72 39.43 -13.90
CA GLN A 19 -4.98 40.13 -13.56
C GLN A 19 -5.97 40.55 -14.65
N THR A 20 -7.26 40.28 -14.42
CA THR A 20 -8.33 41.31 -14.39
C THR A 20 -9.54 40.84 -13.55
N GLN A 21 -9.69 41.46 -12.37
CA GLN A 21 -10.89 42.00 -11.67
C GLN A 21 -12.26 41.26 -11.65
N SER A 22 -12.76 41.10 -10.41
CA SER A 22 -14.15 40.84 -9.92
C SER A 22 -15.11 42.05 -10.14
N PRO A 23 -16.35 42.16 -9.57
CA PRO A 23 -17.26 41.27 -8.79
C PRO A 23 -18.77 41.41 -9.24
N PRO A 24 -19.80 41.48 -8.37
CA PRO A 24 -20.56 40.43 -7.62
C PRO A 24 -22.08 40.41 -7.97
N THR A 25 -22.84 39.39 -7.54
CA THR A 25 -24.31 39.37 -7.22
C THR A 25 -24.79 37.90 -7.24
N ALA A 26 -25.82 37.43 -6.55
CA ALA A 26 -26.51 37.73 -5.30
C ALA A 26 -27.55 36.60 -5.14
N LYS A 27 -27.82 36.21 -3.89
CA LYS A 27 -29.14 35.82 -3.36
C LYS A 27 -29.82 34.50 -3.79
N ASN A 28 -30.47 33.95 -2.75
CA ASN A 28 -31.67 33.11 -2.71
C ASN A 28 -31.46 31.61 -2.92
N ASP A 29 -32.19 30.71 -2.28
CA ASP A 29 -33.18 30.76 -1.18
C ASP A 29 -33.55 29.28 -0.93
N SER A 30 -33.79 28.93 0.32
CA SER A 30 -34.63 27.81 0.80
C SER A 30 -34.52 26.42 0.15
N THR A 31 -34.06 25.45 0.95
CA THR A 31 -34.72 24.14 0.98
C THR A 31 -35.27 23.95 2.38
N GLU A 32 -36.54 24.33 2.50
CA GLU A 32 -37.40 24.20 3.66
C GLU A 32 -37.97 22.78 3.73
N ASN A 33 -37.95 22.19 4.95
CA ASN A 33 -38.86 21.22 5.58
C ASN A 33 -39.33 19.97 4.77
N SER A 34 -39.63 18.82 5.37
CA SER A 34 -39.94 18.50 6.77
C SER A 34 -39.78 16.98 6.98
N PRO A 35 -39.75 16.54 8.25
CA PRO A 35 -39.42 15.19 8.67
C PRO A 35 -40.65 14.32 8.96
N VAL A 36 -40.34 13.05 9.25
CA VAL A 36 -41.08 12.04 10.02
C VAL A 36 -42.54 11.76 9.68
N GLU A 37 -42.81 10.51 9.29
CA GLU A 37 -43.75 9.72 10.09
C GLU A 37 -43.33 8.24 10.10
N ALA A 38 -43.25 7.72 11.31
CA ALA A 38 -42.98 6.34 11.64
C ALA A 38 -44.32 5.62 11.74
N GLU A 39 -44.46 4.48 11.08
CA GLU A 39 -45.44 3.48 11.50
C GLU A 39 -44.77 2.12 11.68
N SER A 40 -44.77 1.73 12.96
CA SER A 40 -44.31 0.46 13.48
C SER A 40 -45.20 -0.68 12.97
N SER A 41 -44.60 -1.68 12.34
CA SER A 41 -45.20 -3.02 12.24
C SER A 41 -44.28 -4.03 12.91
N LYS A 42 -44.61 -4.26 14.18
CA LYS A 42 -44.21 -5.35 15.07
C LYS A 42 -44.32 -6.70 14.36
N LYS A 43 -43.22 -7.46 14.25
CA LYS A 43 -43.22 -8.93 14.16
C LYS A 43 -41.86 -9.51 14.61
N GLU A 44 -41.95 -10.24 15.72
CA GLU A 44 -41.17 -11.43 16.07
C GLU A 44 -39.64 -11.31 16.14
N ALA A 45 -39.12 -11.14 17.36
CA ALA A 45 -37.77 -11.55 17.73
C ALA A 45 -37.70 -13.09 17.67
N GLY A 46 -37.62 -13.64 16.46
CA GLY A 46 -37.23 -15.03 16.25
C GLY A 46 -35.79 -15.18 16.69
N SER A 47 -35.54 -15.97 17.74
CA SER A 47 -34.20 -16.43 18.05
C SER A 47 -33.77 -17.35 16.91
N TYR A 48 -33.02 -16.82 15.94
CA TYR A 48 -32.44 -17.60 14.85
C TYR A 48 -31.35 -18.50 15.44
N GLN A 49 -31.71 -19.69 15.90
CA GLN A 49 -30.75 -20.72 16.26
C GLN A 49 -30.36 -21.49 15.00
N LEU A 50 -29.08 -21.42 14.63
CA LEU A 50 -28.51 -22.25 13.58
C LEU A 50 -28.81 -23.73 13.89
N SER A 51 -29.30 -24.46 12.88
CA SER A 51 -29.58 -25.88 13.03
C SER A 51 -28.28 -26.64 13.35
N ALA A 52 -28.37 -27.80 13.99
CA ALA A 52 -27.20 -28.62 14.29
C ALA A 52 -26.38 -28.94 13.02
N SER A 53 -27.05 -29.06 11.88
CA SER A 53 -26.44 -29.26 10.57
C SER A 53 -25.66 -28.03 10.10
N ASP A 54 -26.21 -26.82 10.28
CA ASP A 54 -25.52 -25.57 9.93
C ASP A 54 -24.32 -25.32 10.83
N LYS A 55 -24.45 -25.60 12.14
CA LYS A 55 -23.31 -25.54 13.09
C LYS A 55 -22.22 -26.54 12.72
N LYS A 56 -22.57 -27.72 12.22
CA LYS A 56 -21.61 -28.75 11.82
C LYS A 56 -20.90 -28.41 10.51
N ARG A 57 -21.56 -27.67 9.60
CA ARG A 57 -20.91 -27.11 8.40
C ARG A 57 -19.97 -25.97 8.75
N LEU A 58 -20.35 -25.10 9.68
CA LEU A 58 -19.51 -24.00 10.19
C LEU A 58 -18.27 -24.51 10.95
N ASN A 59 -18.39 -25.64 11.64
CA ASN A 59 -17.27 -26.29 12.33
C ASN A 59 -16.42 -27.19 11.42
N ASN A 60 -16.79 -27.35 10.14
CA ASN A 60 -16.04 -28.15 9.18
C ASN A 60 -15.22 -27.25 8.22
N ASP A 61 -14.84 -26.06 8.69
CA ASP A 61 -13.85 -25.15 8.09
C ASP A 61 -12.41 -25.58 8.46
N GLY A 62 -12.19 -26.90 8.58
CA GLY A 62 -10.95 -27.49 9.09
C GLY A 62 -10.21 -28.35 8.06
N GLU A 63 -10.67 -28.37 6.81
CA GLU A 63 -9.81 -28.71 5.70
C GLU A 63 -9.21 -27.37 5.28
N GLU A 64 -8.09 -26.99 5.90
CA GLU A 64 -7.15 -26.09 5.25
C GLU A 64 -6.79 -26.80 3.95
N GLU A 65 -7.55 -26.51 2.89
CA GLU A 65 -7.17 -26.80 1.53
C GLU A 65 -5.77 -26.24 1.43
N LYS A 66 -4.78 -27.13 1.48
CA LYS A 66 -3.40 -26.81 1.22
C LYS A 66 -3.43 -26.35 -0.23
N VAL A 67 -3.74 -25.06 -0.43
CA VAL A 67 -3.78 -24.41 -1.73
C VAL A 67 -2.40 -24.67 -2.26
N GLU A 68 -2.30 -25.65 -3.17
CA GLU A 68 -1.05 -26.03 -3.78
C GLU A 68 -0.51 -24.73 -4.36
N SER A 69 0.52 -24.19 -3.71
CA SER A 69 0.94 -22.83 -3.95
C SER A 69 1.24 -22.75 -5.42
N LYS A 70 0.49 -21.94 -6.18
CA LYS A 70 0.64 -21.90 -7.65
C LYS A 70 2.07 -21.57 -8.06
N LYS A 71 2.90 -21.07 -7.13
CA LYS A 71 4.36 -21.03 -7.16
C LYS A 71 5.00 -22.32 -7.72
N ASP A 72 4.61 -23.52 -7.27
CA ASP A 72 5.22 -24.79 -7.71
C ASP A 72 4.93 -25.12 -9.17
N SER A 73 3.86 -24.55 -9.75
CA SER A 73 3.51 -24.69 -11.17
C SER A 73 4.27 -23.72 -12.09
N LEU A 74 4.98 -22.74 -11.52
CA LEU A 74 5.72 -21.74 -12.30
C LEU A 74 7.07 -22.28 -12.77
N PRO A 75 7.63 -21.77 -13.88
CA PRO A 75 9.00 -22.08 -14.26
C PRO A 75 10.01 -21.79 -13.13
N GLN A 76 11.02 -22.65 -13.00
CA GLN A 76 12.00 -22.58 -11.90
C GLN A 76 12.66 -21.20 -11.73
N HIS A 77 12.92 -20.48 -12.82
CA HIS A 77 13.51 -19.14 -12.73
C HIS A 77 12.55 -18.12 -12.08
N ILE A 78 11.25 -18.20 -12.38
CA ILE A 78 10.21 -17.37 -11.76
C ILE A 78 10.03 -17.73 -10.29
N GLN A 79 10.06 -19.02 -9.94
CA GLN A 79 10.01 -19.47 -8.54
C GLN A 79 11.12 -18.83 -7.70
N LYS A 80 12.37 -18.84 -8.22
CA LYS A 80 13.51 -18.20 -7.54
C LYS A 80 13.35 -16.69 -7.37
N MET A 81 12.77 -16.00 -8.34
CA MET A 81 12.49 -14.57 -8.21
C MET A 81 11.41 -14.30 -7.17
N ILE A 82 10.40 -15.17 -7.05
CA ILE A 82 9.38 -15.10 -6.00
C ILE A 82 10.00 -15.33 -4.61
N GLU A 83 10.90 -16.31 -4.47
CA GLU A 83 11.65 -16.50 -3.22
C GLU A 83 12.50 -15.27 -2.85
N GLN A 84 13.04 -14.53 -3.82
CA GLN A 84 13.75 -13.29 -3.55
C GLN A 84 12.81 -12.20 -3.05
N ILE A 85 11.61 -12.12 -3.61
CA ILE A 85 10.55 -11.21 -3.14
C ILE A 85 10.16 -11.52 -1.70
N GLU A 86 10.00 -12.80 -1.34
CA GLU A 86 9.69 -13.22 0.04
C GLU A 86 10.78 -12.79 1.02
N ARG A 87 12.06 -12.99 0.68
CA ARG A 87 13.17 -12.52 1.52
C ARG A 87 13.16 -11.01 1.72
N ILE A 88 12.89 -10.24 0.67
CA ILE A 88 12.81 -8.78 0.80
C ILE A 88 11.63 -8.36 1.67
N LYS A 89 10.48 -9.05 1.58
CA LYS A 89 9.34 -8.82 2.48
C LYS A 89 9.72 -9.07 3.94
N GLU A 90 10.36 -10.20 4.24
CA GLU A 90 10.85 -10.51 5.59
C GLU A 90 11.82 -9.44 6.10
N GLN A 91 12.77 -9.01 5.26
CA GLN A 91 13.70 -7.92 5.62
C GLN A 91 12.98 -6.59 5.90
N ILE A 92 11.91 -6.27 5.18
CA ILE A 92 11.10 -5.08 5.47
C ILE A 92 10.46 -5.19 6.85
N GLU A 93 9.84 -6.33 7.17
CA GLU A 93 9.18 -6.55 8.47
C GLU A 93 10.17 -6.48 9.64
N GLU A 94 11.36 -7.04 9.48
CA GLU A 94 12.45 -6.95 10.46
C GLU A 94 12.88 -5.50 10.69
N GLU A 95 13.11 -4.75 9.61
CA GLU A 95 13.60 -3.37 9.70
C GLU A 95 12.51 -2.39 10.18
N GLU A 96 11.23 -2.67 9.90
CA GLU A 96 10.09 -1.96 10.48
C GLU A 96 10.00 -2.21 11.99
N THR A 97 10.16 -3.46 12.42
CA THR A 97 10.21 -3.82 13.84
C THR A 97 11.36 -3.09 14.53
N ARG A 98 12.54 -3.07 13.91
CA ARG A 98 13.70 -2.33 14.41
C ARG A 98 13.44 -0.83 14.50
N LEU A 99 12.72 -0.25 13.55
CA LEU A 99 12.32 1.17 13.61
C LEU A 99 11.38 1.43 14.79
N LEU A 100 10.44 0.52 15.07
CA LEU A 100 9.55 0.61 16.23
C LEU A 100 10.32 0.53 17.55
N GLU A 101 11.27 -0.40 17.64
CA GLU A 101 12.16 -0.50 18.80
C GLU A 101 13.00 0.77 19.00
N LEU A 102 13.57 1.30 17.91
CA LEU A 102 14.34 2.55 17.94
C LEU A 102 13.47 3.71 18.43
N LYS A 103 12.22 3.80 17.96
CA LYS A 103 11.24 4.80 18.42
C LYS A 103 10.85 4.63 19.89
N ALA A 104 10.89 3.41 20.43
CA ALA A 104 10.58 3.15 21.84
C ALA A 104 11.75 3.46 22.80
N ARG A 105 12.99 3.52 22.30
CA ARG A 105 14.18 3.83 23.12
C ARG A 105 14.13 5.24 23.70
N THR A 106 14.45 5.36 24.98
CA THR A 106 14.50 6.65 25.72
C THR A 106 15.90 6.99 26.21
N ASP A 107 16.86 6.09 26.02
CA ASP A 107 18.26 6.17 26.44
C ASP A 107 19.14 6.95 25.45
N ILE A 108 18.63 7.25 24.25
CA ILE A 108 19.36 7.93 23.17
C ILE A 108 19.01 9.42 23.16
N ASP A 109 19.99 10.27 22.88
CA ASP A 109 19.78 11.70 22.63
C ASP A 109 18.72 11.92 21.53
N LYS A 110 17.87 12.94 21.71
CA LYS A 110 16.72 13.17 20.83
C LYS A 110 17.14 13.45 19.39
N GLN A 111 18.18 14.24 19.16
CA GLN A 111 18.61 14.59 17.82
C GLN A 111 19.25 13.38 17.14
N VAL A 112 20.10 12.66 17.86
CA VAL A 112 20.73 11.42 17.36
C VAL A 112 19.66 10.38 17.02
N LYS A 113 18.67 10.19 17.88
CA LYS A 113 17.56 9.27 17.65
C LYS A 113 16.76 9.66 16.40
N GLN A 114 16.46 10.95 16.22
CA GLN A 114 15.75 11.44 15.05
C GLN A 114 16.51 11.16 13.75
N ASP A 115 17.83 11.37 13.74
CA ASP A 115 18.67 11.09 12.57
C ASP A 115 18.69 9.57 12.28
N MET A 116 18.83 8.74 13.32
CA MET A 116 18.78 7.27 13.17
C MET A 116 17.42 6.79 12.65
N GLU A 117 16.31 7.35 13.15
CA GLU A 117 14.95 7.02 12.68
C GLU A 117 14.78 7.39 11.20
N LEU A 118 15.29 8.54 10.77
CA LEU A 118 15.25 8.98 9.38
C LEU A 118 16.04 8.05 8.47
N GLN A 119 17.26 7.67 8.87
CA GLN A 119 18.09 6.72 8.11
C GLN A 119 17.40 5.36 7.98
N GLN A 120 16.85 4.85 9.08
CA GLN A 120 16.14 3.58 9.11
C GLN A 120 14.88 3.61 8.23
N ALA A 121 14.07 4.68 8.32
CA ALA A 121 12.90 4.85 7.46
C ALA A 121 13.28 4.98 5.98
N SER A 122 14.37 5.67 5.66
CA SER A 122 14.88 5.76 4.29
C SER A 122 15.30 4.40 3.75
N TYR A 123 15.94 3.55 4.57
CA TYR A 123 16.33 2.21 4.19
C TYR A 123 15.11 1.32 3.90
N ILE A 124 14.09 1.34 4.76
CA ILE A 124 12.82 0.63 4.52
C ILE A 124 12.18 1.09 3.21
N GLY A 125 12.17 2.40 2.92
CA GLY A 125 11.68 2.93 1.65
C GLY A 125 12.45 2.40 0.42
N GLN A 126 13.76 2.23 0.53
CA GLN A 126 14.57 1.61 -0.53
C GLN A 126 14.21 0.12 -0.71
N LEU A 127 13.99 -0.62 0.39
CA LEU A 127 13.54 -2.01 0.33
C LEU A 127 12.18 -2.15 -0.36
N HIS A 128 11.20 -1.28 -0.06
CA HIS A 128 9.92 -1.27 -0.78
C HIS A 128 10.07 -0.96 -2.27
N THR A 129 10.96 -0.04 -2.62
CA THR A 129 11.23 0.27 -4.03
C THR A 129 11.82 -0.95 -4.75
N ASN A 130 12.76 -1.64 -4.10
CA ASN A 130 13.35 -2.87 -4.62
C ASN A 130 12.29 -3.98 -4.75
N LEU A 131 11.43 -4.16 -3.76
CA LEU A 131 10.32 -5.10 -3.78
C LEU A 131 9.41 -4.86 -5.00
N MET A 132 8.99 -3.61 -5.23
CA MET A 132 8.16 -3.28 -6.40
C MET A 132 8.88 -3.57 -7.72
N SER A 133 10.18 -3.27 -7.81
CA SER A 133 10.97 -3.60 -9.00
C SER A 133 11.08 -5.11 -9.23
N MET A 134 11.25 -5.91 -8.18
CA MET A 134 11.30 -7.37 -8.29
C MET A 134 9.97 -7.96 -8.71
N VAL A 135 8.85 -7.46 -8.16
CA VAL A 135 7.50 -7.86 -8.56
C VAL A 135 7.27 -7.58 -10.05
N GLU A 136 7.72 -6.43 -10.55
CA GLU A 136 7.61 -6.08 -11.96
C GLU A 136 8.49 -6.98 -12.86
N ASN A 137 9.71 -7.30 -12.41
CA ASN A 137 10.59 -8.24 -13.10
C ASN A 137 9.97 -9.64 -13.18
N VAL A 138 9.32 -10.10 -12.11
CA VAL A 138 8.57 -11.37 -12.12
C VAL A 138 7.40 -11.30 -13.08
N ARG A 139 6.63 -10.21 -13.07
CA ARG A 139 5.52 -10.00 -13.99
C ARG A 139 5.97 -10.09 -15.46
N GLU A 140 7.11 -9.49 -15.80
CA GLU A 140 7.64 -9.56 -17.16
C GLU A 140 8.15 -10.97 -17.51
N ALA A 141 8.87 -11.63 -16.60
CA ALA A 141 9.32 -13.01 -16.81
C ALA A 141 8.15 -13.99 -16.98
N MET A 142 7.07 -13.81 -16.21
CA MET A 142 5.84 -14.58 -16.37
C MET A 142 5.23 -14.37 -17.76
N LYS A 143 5.16 -13.11 -18.23
CA LYS A 143 4.69 -12.79 -19.57
C LYS A 143 5.57 -13.42 -20.66
N GLU A 144 6.89 -13.41 -20.50
CA GLU A 144 7.84 -14.08 -21.41
C GLU A 144 7.64 -15.60 -21.43
N ALA A 145 7.29 -16.20 -20.29
CA ALA A 145 6.95 -17.61 -20.17
C ALA A 145 5.53 -17.94 -20.70
N GLY A 146 4.79 -16.97 -21.24
CA GLY A 146 3.43 -17.14 -21.74
C GLY A 146 2.35 -17.14 -20.66
N ILE A 147 2.70 -16.79 -19.42
CA ILE A 147 1.78 -16.71 -18.28
C ILE A 147 1.30 -15.25 -18.17
N THR A 148 0.12 -14.98 -18.72
CA THR A 148 -0.44 -13.62 -18.79
C THR A 148 -1.50 -13.32 -17.74
N ASP A 149 -1.93 -14.31 -16.96
CA ASP A 149 -2.89 -14.11 -15.88
C ASP A 149 -2.23 -13.44 -14.66
N PRO A 150 -2.59 -12.20 -14.30
CA PRO A 150 -2.05 -11.52 -13.12
C PRO A 150 -2.45 -12.21 -11.81
N GLY A 151 -3.55 -12.98 -11.80
CA GLY A 151 -4.00 -13.73 -10.62
C GLY A 151 -3.01 -14.80 -10.16
N VAL A 152 -2.19 -15.33 -11.07
CA VAL A 152 -1.13 -16.30 -10.75
C VAL A 152 -0.04 -15.67 -9.89
N LEU A 153 0.37 -14.44 -10.18
CA LEU A 153 1.37 -13.74 -9.37
C LEU A 153 0.83 -13.44 -7.98
N ILE A 154 -0.41 -12.97 -7.88
CA ILE A 154 -1.08 -12.71 -6.59
C ILE A 154 -1.15 -14.00 -5.77
N SER A 155 -1.54 -15.11 -6.39
CA SER A 155 -1.64 -16.42 -5.73
C SER A 155 -0.28 -16.99 -5.31
N ALA A 156 0.80 -16.60 -5.98
CA ALA A 156 2.15 -17.05 -5.65
C ALA A 156 2.85 -16.17 -4.60
N LEU A 157 2.31 -14.97 -4.33
CA LEU A 157 2.81 -14.00 -3.34
C LEU A 157 1.94 -13.90 -2.08
N ALA A 158 0.78 -14.57 -2.07
CA ALA A 158 -0.17 -14.67 -0.97
C ALA A 158 0.27 -15.77 0.01
#